data_AF-E6N7Y2-F1
#
_entry.id   AF-E6N7Y2-F1
#
_cell.length_a   1.000
_cell.length_b   1.000
_cell.length_c   1.000
_cell.angle_alpha   90.00
_cell.angle_beta   90.00
_cell.angle_gamma   90.00
#
_symmetry.space_group_name_H-M   'P 1'
#
loop_
_entity.id
_entity.type
_entity.pdbx_description
1 polymer ?
#
loop_
_entity_poly.entity_id
_entity_poly.type
_entity_poly.pdbx_seq_one_letter_code
_entity_poly.pdbx_strand_id
1 'polypeptide(L)'
;MKELFKMWSHTQMITAFIVSAGLCAALLFVFAALPIWLIPGVTALNLSPMVVNEVSVVGSRCGPFKPAIKALATGMVQVEKLIDRVFSLDEYEEAFALAAEKETLKVLLRIM
;
A
#
# COMPACT_ATOMS: atom_id res chain seq x y z
N MET A 1 -3.42 46.66 13.07
CA MET A 1 -3.66 45.23 13.37
C MET A 1 -3.34 44.31 12.18
N LYS A 2 -3.84 44.60 10.96
CA LYS A 2 -3.57 43.78 9.76
C LYS A 2 -2.07 43.67 9.40
N GLU A 3 -1.32 44.76 9.53
CA GLU A 3 0.14 44.76 9.27
C GLU A 3 0.95 43.92 10.27
N LEU A 4 0.54 43.91 11.54
CA LEU A 4 1.14 43.09 12.60
C LEU A 4 0.91 41.59 12.35
N PHE A 5 -0.25 41.23 11.82
CA PHE A 5 -0.60 39.84 11.49
C PHE A 5 0.18 39.35 10.26
N LYS A 6 0.36 40.21 9.25
CA LYS A 6 1.18 39.92 8.07
C LYS A 6 2.65 39.75 8.44
N MET A 7 3.17 40.60 9.33
CA MET A 7 4.54 40.50 9.85
C MET A 7 4.76 39.21 10.66
N TRP A 8 3.77 38.81 11.47
CA TRP A 8 3.82 37.56 12.26
C TRP A 8 3.81 36.29 11.37
N SER A 9 3.03 36.28 10.28
CA SER A 9 3.02 35.19 9.31
C SER A 9 4.38 35.02 8.60
N HIS A 10 5.05 36.12 8.24
CA HIS A 10 6.40 36.07 7.67
C HIS A 10 7.44 35.57 8.69
N THR A 11 7.34 35.96 9.96
CA THR A 11 8.22 35.43 11.02
C THR A 11 8.04 33.94 11.23
N GLN A 12 6.80 33.42 11.18
CA GLN A 12 6.53 31.98 11.30
C GLN A 12 7.08 31.17 10.11
N MET A 13 7.07 31.74 8.90
CA MET A 13 7.69 31.08 7.74
C MET A 13 9.21 31.00 7.88
N ILE A 14 9.86 32.06 8.39
CA ILE A 14 11.31 32.09 8.58
C ILE A 14 11.74 31.08 9.65
N THR A 15 11.04 31.01 10.78
CA THR A 15 11.33 30.02 11.83
C THR A 15 11.07 28.59 11.37
N ALA A 16 10.00 28.34 10.61
CA ALA A 16 9.76 27.01 10.02
C ALA A 16 10.88 26.60 9.05
N PHE A 17 11.40 27.53 8.24
CA PHE A 17 12.47 27.26 7.29
C PHE A 17 13.81 26.95 7.96
N ILE A 18 14.15 27.70 9.03
CA ILE A 18 15.36 27.46 9.83
C ILE A 18 15.27 26.11 10.56
N VAL A 19 14.10 25.77 11.12
CA VAL A 19 13.88 24.48 11.78
C VAL A 19 13.94 23.33 10.78
N SER A 20 13.35 23.46 9.57
CA SER A 20 13.42 22.42 8.55
C SER A 20 14.84 22.22 8.02
N ALA A 21 15.59 23.29 7.81
CA ALA A 21 16.99 23.21 7.36
C ALA A 21 17.89 22.60 8.44
N GLY A 22 17.71 22.98 9.71
CA GLY A 22 18.43 22.41 10.84
C GLY A 22 18.12 20.93 11.06
N LEU A 23 16.85 20.53 10.94
CA LEU A 23 16.43 19.13 11.03
C LEU A 23 17.02 18.29 9.89
N CYS A 24 17.04 18.84 8.66
CA CYS A 24 17.63 18.18 7.51
C CYS A 24 19.16 18.01 7.67
N ALA A 25 19.86 19.04 8.16
CA ALA A 25 21.29 18.96 8.43
C ALA A 25 21.62 17.94 9.54
N ALA A 26 20.80 17.89 10.60
CA ALA A 26 20.95 16.92 11.68
C ALA A 26 20.70 15.48 11.20
N LEU A 27 19.66 15.26 10.38
CA LEU A 27 19.40 13.96 9.76
C LEU A 27 20.58 13.55 8.88
N LEU A 28 21.05 14.42 7.99
CA LEU A 28 22.21 14.14 7.13
C LEU A 28 23.48 13.83 7.93
N PHE A 29 23.71 14.51 9.06
CA PHE A 29 24.84 14.23 9.94
C PHE A 29 24.71 12.87 10.64
N VAL A 30 23.51 12.49 11.08
CA VAL A 30 23.22 11.14 11.63
C VAL A 30 23.46 10.05 10.59
N PHE A 31 23.03 10.28 9.33
CA PHE A 31 23.28 9.36 8.22
C PHE A 31 24.76 9.31 7.80
N ALA A 32 25.53 10.38 7.98
CA ALA A 32 26.95 10.44 7.65
C ALA A 32 27.87 9.85 8.75
N ALA A 33 27.46 9.93 10.02
CA ALA A 33 28.29 9.53 11.17
C ALA A 33 28.05 8.08 11.64
N LEU A 34 26.91 7.48 11.32
CA LEU A 34 26.65 6.07 11.60
C LEU A 34 27.00 5.23 10.37
N PRO A 35 27.82 4.16 10.48
CA PRO A 35 28.11 3.26 9.37
C PRO A 35 26.94 2.30 9.14
N ILE A 36 25.72 2.83 9.08
CA ILE A 36 24.55 2.11 8.61
C ILE A 36 24.31 2.61 7.19
N TRP A 37 25.20 2.18 6.30
CA TRP A 37 24.90 2.07 4.88
C TRP A 37 23.87 0.94 4.71
N LEU A 38 22.63 1.18 5.13
CA LEU A 38 21.51 0.42 4.57
C LEU A 38 21.29 1.01 3.18
N ILE A 39 22.06 0.51 2.21
CA ILE A 39 21.99 0.90 0.80
C ILE A 39 20.51 0.91 0.39
N PRO A 40 19.91 2.07 0.11
CA PRO A 40 18.55 2.11 -0.40
C PRO A 40 18.66 1.87 -1.90
N GLY A 41 18.24 0.68 -2.35
CA GLY A 41 17.99 0.46 -3.76
C GLY A 41 18.60 -0.82 -4.29
N VAL A 42 17.74 -1.82 -4.44
CA VAL A 42 17.97 -3.10 -5.13
C VAL A 42 18.99 -3.98 -4.42
N THR A 43 18.55 -4.61 -3.33
CA THR A 43 19.12 -5.90 -2.97
C THR A 43 18.82 -6.86 -4.12
N ALA A 44 19.82 -7.10 -4.98
CA ALA A 44 19.78 -8.23 -5.89
C ALA A 44 19.41 -9.46 -5.05
N LEU A 45 18.29 -10.11 -5.39
CA LEU A 45 17.82 -11.27 -4.66
C LEU A 45 18.94 -12.33 -4.72
N ASN A 46 19.58 -12.63 -3.59
CA ASN A 46 20.62 -13.66 -3.55
C ASN A 46 19.95 -15.02 -3.70
N LEU A 47 20.05 -15.61 -4.89
CA LEU A 47 19.48 -16.92 -5.22
C LEU A 47 20.35 -18.09 -4.74
N SER A 48 21.59 -17.85 -4.30
CA SER A 48 22.51 -18.90 -3.82
C SER A 48 21.88 -19.84 -2.78
N PRO A 49 21.23 -19.36 -1.69
CA PRO A 49 20.58 -20.24 -0.74
C PRO A 49 19.37 -21.00 -1.33
N MET A 50 18.68 -20.46 -2.33
CA MET A 50 17.58 -21.16 -3.01
C MET A 50 18.12 -22.34 -3.83
N VAL A 51 19.25 -22.16 -4.53
CA VAL A 51 19.90 -23.20 -5.33
C VAL A 51 20.53 -24.27 -4.44
N VAL A 52 21.26 -23.88 -3.40
CA VAL A 52 21.93 -24.82 -2.47
C VAL A 52 20.92 -25.69 -1.73
N ASN A 53 19.77 -25.12 -1.36
CA ASN A 53 18.71 -25.86 -0.68
C ASN A 53 17.68 -26.47 -1.64
N GLU A 54 17.94 -26.45 -2.95
CA GLU A 54 17.06 -27.00 -3.99
C GLU A 54 15.59 -26.54 -3.87
N VAL A 55 15.39 -25.30 -3.43
CA VAL A 55 14.05 -24.73 -3.25
C VAL A 55 13.49 -24.33 -4.61
N SER A 56 12.33 -24.87 -4.99
CA SER A 56 11.63 -24.53 -6.23
C SER A 56 10.79 -23.26 -6.10
N VAL A 57 10.91 -22.33 -7.04
CA VAL A 57 10.01 -21.16 -7.15
C VAL A 57 8.94 -21.42 -8.19
N VAL A 58 7.68 -21.34 -7.76
CA VAL A 58 6.51 -21.46 -8.63
C VAL A 58 5.85 -20.09 -8.72
N GLY A 59 5.85 -19.51 -9.92
CA GLY A 59 5.06 -18.33 -10.23
C GLY A 59 3.61 -18.70 -10.51
N SER A 60 2.66 -17.88 -10.06
CA SER A 60 1.25 -18.01 -10.41
C SER A 60 0.73 -16.66 -10.92
N ARG A 61 0.01 -16.67 -12.05
CA ARG A 61 -0.54 -15.46 -12.67
C ARG A 61 -2.06 -15.50 -12.80
N CYS A 62 -2.64 -16.65 -13.08
CA CYS A 62 -4.09 -16.88 -13.08
C CYS A 62 -4.35 -18.32 -12.64
N GLY A 63 -5.30 -18.52 -11.72
CA GLY A 63 -5.76 -19.85 -11.36
C GLY A 63 -6.52 -20.51 -12.53
N PRO A 64 -6.61 -21.85 -12.56
CA PRO A 64 -7.30 -22.55 -13.64
C PRO A 64 -8.82 -22.35 -13.55
N PHE A 65 -9.40 -21.62 -14.51
CA PHE A 65 -10.84 -21.30 -14.51
C PHE A 65 -11.75 -22.52 -14.69
N LYS A 66 -11.40 -23.45 -15.60
CA LYS A 66 -12.23 -24.63 -15.89
C LYS A 66 -12.53 -25.48 -14.65
N PRO A 67 -11.56 -25.88 -13.81
CA PRO A 67 -11.85 -26.58 -12.57
C PRO A 67 -12.55 -25.69 -11.53
N ALA A 68 -12.27 -24.38 -11.48
CA ALA A 68 -12.96 -23.46 -10.58
C ALA A 68 -14.47 -23.38 -10.89
N ILE A 69 -14.85 -23.21 -12.16
CA ILE A 69 -16.25 -23.20 -12.61
C ILE A 69 -16.92 -24.53 -12.28
N LYS A 70 -16.25 -25.66 -12.52
CA LYS A 70 -16.77 -26.98 -12.17
C LYS A 70 -17.03 -27.10 -10.66
N ALA A 71 -16.09 -26.66 -9.83
CA ALA A 71 -16.24 -26.69 -8.37
C ALA A 71 -17.42 -25.84 -7.87
N LEU A 72 -17.62 -24.65 -8.47
CA LEU A 72 -18.77 -23.80 -8.20
C LEU A 72 -20.08 -24.46 -8.65
N ALA A 73 -20.13 -24.99 -9.87
CA ALA A 73 -21.33 -25.63 -10.42
C ALA A 73 -21.75 -26.88 -9.64
N THR A 74 -20.79 -27.63 -9.07
CA THR A 74 -21.07 -28.80 -8.22
C THR A 74 -21.32 -28.45 -6.75
N GLY A 75 -21.26 -27.17 -6.37
CA GLY A 75 -21.39 -26.73 -4.98
C GLY A 75 -20.27 -27.23 -4.06
N MET A 76 -19.13 -27.63 -4.62
CA MET A 76 -17.98 -28.14 -3.85
C MET A 76 -17.33 -27.03 -3.01
N VAL A 77 -17.46 -25.79 -3.46
CA VAL A 77 -16.99 -24.59 -2.76
C VAL A 77 -18.14 -23.58 -2.73
N GLN A 78 -18.47 -23.09 -1.53
CA GLN A 78 -19.45 -22.02 -1.32
C GLN A 78 -18.71 -20.68 -1.20
N VAL A 79 -18.85 -19.81 -2.19
CA VAL A 79 -18.16 -18.51 -2.25
C VAL A 79 -19.06 -17.34 -1.90
N GLU A 80 -20.37 -17.58 -1.77
CA GLU A 80 -21.39 -16.56 -1.50
C GLU A 80 -21.12 -15.87 -0.16
N LYS A 81 -20.59 -16.61 0.82
CA LYS A 81 -20.23 -16.09 2.16
C LYS A 81 -19.04 -15.12 2.14
N LEU A 82 -18.30 -15.05 1.03
CA LEU A 82 -17.21 -14.09 0.87
C LEU A 82 -17.72 -12.73 0.41
N ILE A 83 -18.96 -12.64 -0.06
CA ILE A 83 -19.56 -11.41 -0.56
C ILE A 83 -20.17 -10.66 0.63
N ASP A 84 -19.60 -9.52 0.98
CA ASP A 84 -20.17 -8.68 2.03
C ASP A 84 -21.35 -7.87 1.52
N ARG A 85 -21.14 -7.15 0.41
CA ARG A 85 -22.12 -6.22 -0.18
C ARG A 85 -22.07 -6.22 -1.71
N VAL A 86 -23.22 -5.91 -2.30
CA VAL A 86 -23.37 -5.67 -3.73
C VAL A 86 -23.94 -4.28 -3.92
N PHE A 87 -23.25 -3.45 -4.69
CA PHE A 87 -23.66 -2.09 -5.03
C PHE A 87 -24.03 -1.99 -6.51
N SER A 88 -24.88 -1.03 -6.86
CA SER A 88 -25.05 -0.61 -8.25
C SER A 88 -23.81 0.12 -8.75
N LEU A 89 -23.67 0.27 -10.07
CA LEU A 89 -22.54 1.00 -10.64
C LEU A 89 -22.54 2.49 -10.26
N ASP A 90 -23.72 3.09 -10.03
CA ASP A 90 -23.85 4.49 -9.62
C ASP A 90 -23.33 4.74 -8.19
N GLU A 91 -23.31 3.70 -7.35
CA GLU A 91 -22.82 3.74 -5.98
C GLU A 91 -21.32 3.38 -5.86
N TYR A 92 -20.55 3.52 -6.96
CA TYR A 92 -19.16 3.07 -7.00
C TYR A 92 -18.30 3.70 -5.90
N GLU A 93 -18.49 4.98 -5.58
CA GLU A 93 -17.70 5.67 -4.54
C GLU A 93 -17.86 5.01 -3.17
N GLU A 94 -19.10 4.70 -2.79
CA GLU A 94 -19.42 4.00 -1.55
C GLU A 94 -18.89 2.56 -1.55
N ALA A 95 -18.97 1.88 -2.70
CA ALA A 95 -18.44 0.54 -2.86
C ALA A 95 -16.92 0.48 -2.65
N PHE A 96 -16.18 1.46 -3.20
CA PHE A 96 -14.74 1.57 -3.01
C PHE A 96 -14.36 1.99 -1.59
N ALA A 97 -15.14 2.88 -0.96
CA ALA A 97 -14.95 3.26 0.43
C ALA A 97 -15.06 2.04 1.36
N LEU A 98 -16.14 1.24 1.21
CA LEU A 98 -16.34 0.02 1.99
C LEU A 98 -15.24 -1.03 1.71
N ALA A 99 -14.83 -1.19 0.45
CA ALA A 99 -13.78 -2.14 0.07
C ALA A 99 -12.39 -1.80 0.62
N ALA A 100 -12.15 -0.55 1.04
CA ALA A 100 -10.91 -0.12 1.67
C ALA A 100 -10.85 -0.45 3.17
N GLU A 101 -11.99 -0.81 3.79
CA GLU A 101 -12.04 -1.19 5.19
C GLU A 101 -11.43 -2.57 5.43
N LYS A 102 -10.71 -2.74 6.54
CA LYS A 102 -9.97 -3.97 6.85
C LYS A 102 -10.86 -5.19 7.10
N GLU A 103 -12.10 -4.97 7.50
CA GLU A 103 -13.05 -6.03 7.86
C GLU A 103 -13.86 -6.52 6.65
N THR A 104 -13.77 -5.82 5.52
CA THR A 104 -14.45 -6.16 4.28
C THR A 104 -13.65 -7.19 3.47
N LEU A 105 -14.30 -8.28 3.08
CA LEU A 105 -13.79 -9.35 2.22
C LEU A 105 -13.98 -9.04 0.72
N LYS A 106 -15.24 -9.01 0.25
CA LYS A 106 -15.55 -8.82 -1.18
C LYS A 106 -16.78 -7.99 -1.39
N VAL A 107 -16.56 -6.85 -2.06
CA VAL A 107 -17.61 -5.99 -2.60
C VAL A 107 -17.78 -6.28 -4.09
N LEU A 108 -19.02 -6.42 -4.55
CA LEU A 108 -19.35 -6.57 -5.97
C LEU A 108 -20.06 -5.34 -6.51
N LEU A 109 -19.72 -4.97 -7.74
CA LEU A 109 -20.44 -3.96 -8.51
C LEU A 109 -21.33 -4.65 -9.53
N ARG A 110 -22.62 -4.34 -9.49
CA ARG A 110 -23.60 -4.81 -10.46
C ARG A 110 -23.71 -3.79 -11.58
N ILE A 111 -23.36 -4.22 -12.78
CA ILE A 111 -23.63 -3.50 -14.03
C ILE A 111 -25.04 -3.95 -14.45
N MET A 112 -25.95 -2.99 -14.64
CA MET A 112 -27.29 -3.26 -15.18
C MET A 112 -27.22 -3.64 -16.66
#